data_AF-A0A2Z5MTL3-F1
#
_entry.id   AF-A0A2Z5MTL3-F1
#
_cell.length_a   1.000
_cell.length_b   1.000
_cell.length_c   1.000
_cell.angle_alpha   90.00
_cell.angle_beta   90.00
_cell.angle_gamma   90.00
#
_symmetry.space_group_name_H-M   'P 1'
#
loop_
_entity.id
_entity.type
_entity.pdbx_description
1 polymer ?
#
loop_
_entity_poly.entity_id
_entity_poly.type
_entity_poly.pdbx_seq_one_letter_code
_entity_poly.pdbx_strand_id
1 'polypeptide(L)'
;MAFFDYYLRGADARSVFASLARAGLSMRVPNDDEVAISFAPGVSVDSIGVLSDVSDDNAVSLSGWHANVRLDRQLTDDEREALADVLIDPPATPRRVWA
;
A
#
# COMPACT_ATOMS: atom_id res chain seq x y z
N MET A 1 -18.34 5.95 12.99
CA MET A 1 -17.99 5.06 11.86
C MET A 1 -16.57 4.59 12.11
N ALA A 2 -16.31 3.28 12.13
CA ALA A 2 -14.98 2.75 12.37
C ALA A 2 -14.26 2.60 11.02
N PHE A 3 -12.99 2.97 10.97
CA PHE A 3 -12.12 2.74 9.83
C PHE A 3 -11.08 1.70 10.19
N PHE A 4 -10.63 0.95 9.19
CA PHE A 4 -9.64 -0.09 9.33
C PHE A 4 -8.43 0.26 8.45
N ASP A 5 -7.28 0.38 9.08
CA ASP A 5 -6.03 0.77 8.45
C ASP A 5 -5.12 -0.44 8.28
N TYR A 6 -4.59 -0.59 7.07
CA TYR A 6 -3.70 -1.68 6.68
C TYR A 6 -2.45 -1.10 6.05
N TYR A 7 -1.31 -1.72 6.33
CA TYR A 7 -0.03 -1.31 5.79
C TYR A 7 0.43 -2.30 4.72
N LEU A 8 0.71 -1.79 3.53
CA LEU A 8 1.19 -2.58 2.40
C LEU A 8 2.64 -2.23 2.08
N ARG A 9 3.45 -3.26 1.84
CA ARG A 9 4.81 -3.15 1.32
C ARG A 9 5.03 -4.18 0.22
N GLY A 10 5.28 -3.71 -1.00
CA GLY A 10 5.67 -4.55 -2.14
C GLY A 10 7.10 -4.27 -2.62
N ALA A 11 7.59 -5.04 -3.57
CA ALA A 11 8.90 -4.81 -4.18
C ALA A 11 8.95 -3.47 -4.94
N ASP A 12 7.84 -3.11 -5.58
CA ASP A 12 7.65 -1.86 -6.31
C ASP A 12 6.15 -1.45 -6.31
N ALA A 13 5.84 -0.26 -6.83
CA ALA A 13 4.47 0.23 -6.90
C ALA A 13 3.55 -0.71 -7.68
N ARG A 14 4.06 -1.34 -8.75
CA ARG A 14 3.29 -2.26 -9.61
C ARG A 14 2.86 -3.49 -8.83
N SER A 15 3.72 -4.03 -7.97
CA SER A 15 3.41 -5.18 -7.12
C SER A 15 2.28 -4.87 -6.14
N VAL A 16 2.31 -3.70 -5.49
CA VAL A 16 1.25 -3.30 -4.55
C VAL A 16 -0.08 -3.08 -5.28
N PHE A 17 -0.08 -2.34 -6.39
CA PHE A 17 -1.30 -2.12 -7.16
C PHE A 17 -1.84 -3.41 -7.82
N ALA A 18 -0.98 -4.35 -8.20
CA ALA A 18 -1.43 -5.66 -8.70
C ALA A 18 -2.13 -6.47 -7.59
N SER A 19 -1.61 -6.46 -6.37
CA SER A 19 -2.27 -7.12 -5.23
C SER A 19 -3.60 -6.47 -4.87
N LEU A 20 -3.67 -5.12 -4.88
CA LEU A 20 -4.93 -4.39 -4.70
C LEU A 20 -5.96 -4.72 -5.78
N ALA A 21 -5.53 -4.87 -7.03
CA ALA A 21 -6.42 -5.26 -8.13
C ALA A 21 -6.90 -6.71 -8.00
N ARG A 22 -6.02 -7.64 -7.59
CA ARG A 22 -6.39 -9.04 -7.29
C ARG A 22 -7.39 -9.14 -6.15
N ALA A 23 -7.26 -8.27 -5.15
CA ALA A 23 -8.21 -8.16 -4.03
C ALA A 23 -9.52 -7.44 -4.41
N GLY A 24 -9.67 -6.95 -5.65
CA GLY A 24 -10.87 -6.19 -6.05
C GLY A 24 -11.00 -4.81 -5.41
N LEU A 25 -9.94 -4.32 -4.76
CA LEU A 25 -9.91 -3.01 -4.09
C LEU A 25 -9.50 -1.87 -5.03
N SER A 26 -9.00 -2.21 -6.22
CA SER A 26 -8.70 -1.25 -7.28
C SER A 26 -8.96 -1.84 -8.66
N MET A 27 -9.18 -0.97 -9.64
CA MET A 27 -9.29 -1.35 -11.04
C MET A 27 -8.53 -0.36 -11.91
N ARG A 28 -7.96 -0.87 -13.00
CA ARG A 28 -7.39 -0.04 -14.06
C ARG A 28 -8.53 0.54 -14.88
N VAL A 29 -8.56 1.86 -15.00
CA VAL A 29 -9.49 2.59 -15.87
C VAL A 29 -8.71 3.16 -17.05
N PRO A 30 -9.20 2.98 -18.29
CA PRO A 30 -8.63 3.67 -19.44
C PRO A 30 -8.74 5.19 -19.23
N ASN A 31 -7.64 5.90 -19.40
CA ASN A 31 -7.62 7.36 -19.56
C ASN A 31 -6.87 7.65 -20.86
N ASP A 32 -7.23 8.73 -21.55
CA ASP A 32 -6.97 8.94 -22.99
C ASP A 32 -5.50 8.80 -23.42
N ASP A 33 -4.53 8.92 -22.50
CA ASP A 33 -3.11 8.66 -22.75
C ASP A 33 -2.37 7.88 -21.63
N GLU A 34 -3.04 7.48 -20.54
CA GLU A 34 -2.43 6.77 -19.41
C GLU A 34 -3.38 5.75 -18.75
N VAL A 35 -2.82 4.70 -18.14
CA VAL A 35 -3.62 3.79 -17.30
C VAL A 35 -3.80 4.42 -15.92
N ALA A 36 -4.97 4.96 -15.65
CA ALA A 36 -5.32 5.46 -14.33
C ALA A 36 -5.80 4.30 -13.42
N ILE A 37 -5.58 4.44 -12.11
CA ILE A 37 -6.06 3.50 -11.09
C ILE A 37 -7.25 4.14 -10.38
N SER A 38 -8.37 3.43 -10.34
CA SER A 38 -9.54 3.80 -9.56
C SER A 38 -9.70 2.83 -8.39
N PHE A 39 -10.02 3.33 -7.20
CA PHE A 39 -10.22 2.52 -6.01
C PHE A 39 -11.71 2.19 -5.80
N ALA A 40 -11.99 1.03 -5.23
CA ALA A 40 -13.35 0.63 -4.90
C ALA A 40 -13.98 1.59 -3.87
N PRO A 41 -15.32 1.72 -3.82
CA PRO A 41 -15.99 2.54 -2.81
C PRO A 41 -15.57 2.14 -1.39
N GLY A 42 -15.32 3.13 -0.53
CA GLY A 42 -14.86 2.90 0.84
C GLY A 42 -13.36 2.62 0.98
N VAL A 43 -12.61 2.52 -0.12
CA VAL A 43 -11.16 2.33 -0.13
C VAL A 43 -10.45 3.66 -0.35
N SER A 44 -9.50 3.98 0.51
CA SER A 44 -8.57 5.10 0.35
C SER A 44 -7.14 4.58 0.43
N VAL A 45 -6.29 5.00 -0.50
CA VAL A 45 -4.87 4.59 -0.55
C VAL A 45 -3.98 5.82 -0.48
N ASP A 46 -3.10 5.85 0.52
CA ASP A 46 -2.04 6.83 0.64
C ASP A 46 -0.72 6.21 0.21
N SER A 47 -0.22 6.64 -0.96
CA SER A 47 1.01 6.14 -1.55
C SER A 47 2.22 6.82 -0.91
N ILE A 48 2.95 6.09 -0.07
CA ILE A 48 4.11 6.64 0.66
C ILE A 48 5.34 6.67 -0.25
N GLY A 49 5.54 5.64 -1.07
CA GLY A 49 6.72 5.48 -1.91
C GLY A 49 7.80 4.62 -1.26
N VAL A 50 9.06 4.82 -1.61
CA VAL A 50 10.20 4.14 -0.99
C VAL A 50 10.58 4.85 0.31
N LEU A 51 10.74 4.10 1.39
CA LEU A 51 11.19 4.62 2.69
C LEU A 51 12.67 4.29 2.92
N SER A 52 13.41 5.26 3.45
CA SER A 52 14.79 5.09 3.91
C SER A 52 14.83 5.28 5.42
N ASP A 53 15.38 4.32 6.17
CA ASP A 53 15.64 4.52 7.60
C ASP A 53 16.97 5.25 7.77
N VAL A 54 16.95 6.32 8.57
CA VAL A 54 18.14 7.07 8.96
C VAL A 54 18.21 6.97 10.49
N SER A 55 18.75 5.86 10.96
CA SER A 55 19.32 5.79 12.30
C SER A 55 20.76 6.28 12.25
N ASP A 56 21.14 7.14 13.19
CA ASP A 56 22.51 7.61 13.37
C ASP A 56 23.50 6.43 13.26
N ASP A 57 24.49 6.59 12.37
CA ASP A 57 25.59 5.68 12.00
C ASP A 57 25.37 4.49 11.05
N ASN A 58 24.16 4.02 10.72
CA ASN A 58 23.99 2.99 9.67
C ASN A 58 22.58 3.01 9.05
N ALA A 59 22.40 3.76 7.96
CA ALA A 59 21.13 3.78 7.23
C ALA A 59 20.83 2.42 6.60
N VAL A 60 19.81 1.71 7.11
CA VAL A 60 19.26 0.51 6.47
C VAL A 60 18.01 0.93 5.71
N SER A 61 18.05 0.96 4.38
CA SER A 61 16.86 1.25 3.58
C SER A 61 15.74 0.24 3.90
N LEU A 62 14.52 0.74 4.17
CA LEU A 62 13.33 -0.09 4.19
C LEU A 62 12.94 -0.36 2.74
N SER A 63 13.64 -1.32 2.14
CA SER A 63 13.48 -1.69 0.73
C SER A 63 12.02 -1.99 0.39
N GLY A 64 11.59 -1.52 -0.78
CA GLY A 64 10.25 -1.73 -1.29
C GLY A 64 9.43 -0.44 -1.37
N TRP A 65 8.23 -0.57 -1.90
CA TRP A 65 7.27 0.50 -2.07
C TRP A 65 6.13 0.33 -1.06
N HIS A 66 5.85 1.40 -0.33
CA HIS A 66 5.00 1.39 0.85
C HIS A 66 3.71 2.17 0.60
N ALA A 67 2.60 1.70 1.15
CA ALA A 67 1.31 2.39 1.11
C ALA A 67 0.46 2.09 2.34
N ASN A 68 -0.34 3.06 2.75
CA ASN A 68 -1.43 2.83 3.70
C ASN A 68 -2.73 2.63 2.93
N VAL A 69 -3.53 1.66 3.36
CA VAL A 69 -4.86 1.41 2.81
C VAL A 69 -5.86 1.51 3.94
N ARG A 70 -6.82 2.42 3.79
CA ARG A 70 -7.94 2.60 4.71
C ARG A 70 -9.23 2.08 4.08
N LEU A 71 -9.95 1.27 4.83
CA LEU A 71 -11.28 0.78 4.48
C LEU A 71 -12.30 1.21 5.55
N ASP A 72 -13.55 1.37 5.14
CA ASP A 72 -14.71 1.56 6.04
C ASP A 72 -15.24 0.25 6.64
N ARG A 73 -14.64 -0.87 6.25
CA ARG A 73 -14.89 -2.23 6.75
C ARG A 73 -13.58 -3.00 6.90
N GLN A 74 -13.63 -4.15 7.59
CA GLN A 74 -12.51 -5.07 7.59
C GLN A 74 -12.32 -5.69 6.20
N LEU A 75 -11.07 -6.05 5.88
CA LEU A 75 -10.78 -6.96 4.77
C LEU A 75 -11.57 -8.27 4.94
N THR A 76 -12.15 -8.75 3.86
CA THR A 76 -12.65 -10.13 3.81
C THR A 76 -11.47 -11.11 3.84
N ASP A 77 -11.75 -12.39 4.10
CA ASP A 77 -10.68 -13.39 4.10
C ASP A 77 -10.05 -13.55 2.71
N ASP A 78 -10.86 -13.50 1.65
CA ASP A 78 -10.38 -13.54 0.25
C ASP A 78 -9.47 -12.34 -0.08
N GLU A 79 -9.83 -11.14 0.39
CA GLU A 79 -9.01 -9.94 0.19
C GLU A 79 -7.71 -10.01 0.98
N ARG A 80 -7.77 -10.53 2.21
CA ARG A 80 -6.59 -10.73 3.05
C ARG A 80 -5.64 -11.75 2.40
N GLU A 81 -6.17 -12.84 1.86
CA GLU A 81 -5.39 -13.83 1.11
C GLU A 81 -4.77 -13.23 -0.15
N ALA A 82 -5.54 -12.45 -0.92
CA ALA A 82 -5.03 -11.76 -2.11
C ALA A 82 -3.93 -10.73 -1.82
N LEU A 83 -3.93 -10.18 -0.60
CA LEU A 83 -2.93 -9.22 -0.13
C LEU A 83 -1.78 -9.85 0.68
N ALA A 84 -1.79 -11.17 0.93
CA ALA A 84 -0.86 -11.81 1.88
C ALA A 84 0.62 -11.54 1.59
N ASP A 85 1.00 -11.37 0.31
CA ASP A 85 2.37 -11.10 -0.11
C ASP A 85 2.84 -9.66 0.19
N VAL A 86 1.90 -8.73 0.40
CA VAL A 86 2.19 -7.30 0.58
C VAL A 86 1.68 -6.74 1.90
N LEU A 87 0.71 -7.40 2.54
CA LEU A 87 0.15 -7.01 3.82
C LEU A 87 1.11 -7.40 4.94
N ILE A 88 1.68 -6.40 5.60
CA ILE A 88 2.60 -6.60 6.71
C ILE A 88 2.20 -5.71 7.88
N ASP A 89 2.72 -6.04 9.07
CA ASP A 89 2.63 -5.10 10.19
C ASP A 89 3.41 -3.82 9.88
N PRO A 90 2.84 -2.64 10.17
CA PRO A 90 3.55 -1.38 9.96
C PRO A 90 4.82 -1.36 10.81
N PRO A 91 5.93 -0.80 10.30
CA PRO A 91 7.13 -0.62 11.12
C PRO A 91 6.81 0.23 12.35
N ALA A 92 7.36 -0.12 13.51
CA ALA A 92 7.05 0.54 14.78
C ALA A 92 7.48 2.01 14.83
N THR A 93 8.39 2.45 13.96
CA THR A 93 8.90 3.83 13.92
C THR A 93 9.20 4.26 12.48
N PRO A 94 8.18 4.53 11.65
CA PRO A 94 8.41 4.97 10.28
C PRO A 94 8.93 6.41 10.30
N ARG A 95 10.16 6.63 9.83
CA ARG A 95 10.67 7.98 9.53
C ARG A 95 10.53 8.26 8.04
N ARG A 96 9.80 9.31 7.69
CA ARG A 96 9.72 9.81 6.31
C ARG A 96 10.85 10.82 6.11
N VAL A 97 11.83 10.49 5.28
CA VAL A 97 12.91 11.41 4.90
C VAL A 97 12.43 12.19 3.68
N TRP A 98 12.29 13.50 3.82
CA TRP A 98 12.20 14.40 2.66
C TRP A 98 13.62 14.62 2.17
N ALA A 99 13.96 14.03 1.02
CA ALA A 99 15.17 14.33 0.26
C ALA A 99 14.82 15.31 -0.89
#